data_AF-A0A350H6R3-F1
#
_entry.id   AF-A0A350H6R3-F1
#
_cell.length_a   1.000
_cell.length_b   1.000
_cell.length_c   1.000
_cell.angle_alpha   90.00
_cell.angle_beta   90.00
_cell.angle_gamma   90.00
#
_symmetry.space_group_name_H-M   'P 1'
#
loop_
_entity.id
_entity.type
_entity.pdbx_description
1 polymer ?
#
loop_
_entity_poly.entity_id
_entity_poly.type
_entity_poly.pdbx_seq_one_letter_code
_entity_poly.pdbx_strand_id
1 'polypeptide(L)' 'SILGGETVIGRGSVIGSNAFITTSIDPETRVTIKNQELVLKSGKKDVVKNDIDIMEVGNYHI' A
#
# COMPACT_ATOMS: atom_id res chain seq x y z
N SER A 1 -0.96 12.55 -8.11
CA SER A 1 0.17 13.46 -8.30
C SER A 1 1.38 12.86 -7.60
N ILE A 2 2.55 12.82 -8.23
CA ILE A 2 3.80 12.28 -7.64
C ILE A 2 4.59 13.38 -6.92
N LEU A 3 4.37 14.64 -7.34
CA LEU A 3 4.93 15.86 -6.78
C LEU A 3 3.78 16.81 -6.39
N GLY A 4 3.90 17.52 -5.28
CA GLY A 4 2.92 18.52 -4.83
C GLY A 4 3.38 19.95 -5.07
N GLY A 5 2.49 20.81 -5.58
CA GLY A 5 2.67 22.27 -5.63
C GLY A 5 4.01 22.74 -6.20
N GLU A 6 4.79 23.44 -5.37
CA GLU A 6 6.07 24.10 -5.67
C GLU A 6 7.31 23.22 -5.42
N THR A 7 7.15 21.89 -5.42
CA THR A 7 8.27 20.96 -5.14
C THR A 7 9.36 21.07 -6.21
N VAL A 8 10.60 21.36 -5.79
CA VAL A 8 11.78 21.40 -6.66
C VAL A 8 12.61 20.13 -6.47
N ILE A 9 13.02 19.52 -7.59
CA ILE A 9 13.93 18.36 -7.60
C ILE A 9 15.31 18.83 -8.03
N GLY A 10 16.28 18.72 -7.12
CA GLY A 10 17.67 19.05 -7.36
C GLY A 10 18.29 18.23 -8.50
N ARG A 11 19.23 18.86 -9.23
CA ARG A 11 19.98 18.21 -10.31
C ARG A 11 20.75 16.99 -9.77
N GLY A 12 20.77 15.91 -10.54
CA GLY A 12 21.51 14.69 -10.19
C GLY A 12 20.80 13.80 -9.17
N SER A 13 19.68 14.23 -8.60
CA SER A 13 18.94 13.45 -7.62
C SER A 13 18.25 12.25 -8.26
N VAL A 14 18.26 11.13 -7.53
CA VAL A 14 17.64 9.87 -7.94
C VAL A 14 16.43 9.61 -7.06
N ILE A 15 15.25 9.56 -7.67
CA ILE A 15 14.00 9.30 -6.97
C ILE A 15 13.63 7.83 -7.11
N GLY A 16 13.49 7.14 -5.97
CA GLY A 16 13.05 5.76 -5.93
C GLY A 16 11.66 5.57 -6.53
N SER A 17 11.44 4.41 -7.17
CA SER A 17 10.15 4.05 -7.76
C SER A 17 9.03 4.12 -6.73
N ASN A 18 7.87 4.66 -7.11
CA ASN A 18 6.67 4.86 -6.27
C ASN A 18 6.83 5.86 -5.11
N ALA A 19 7.84 6.73 -5.13
CA ALA A 19 8.02 7.70 -4.04
C ALA A 19 6.95 8.79 -4.13
N PHE A 20 6.39 9.14 -2.97
CA PHE A 20 5.46 10.27 -2.86
C PHE A 20 6.21 11.45 -2.25
N ILE A 21 6.49 12.48 -3.07
CA ILE A 21 7.33 13.61 -2.66
C ILE A 21 6.45 14.78 -2.26
N THR A 22 6.58 15.21 -1.00
CA THR A 22 5.82 16.33 -0.41
C THR A 22 6.68 17.54 -0.10
N THR A 23 8.00 17.43 -0.27
CA THR A 23 8.97 18.50 -0.01
C THR A 23 10.04 18.52 -1.09
N SER A 24 10.68 19.67 -1.31
CA SER A 24 11.81 19.78 -2.22
C SER A 24 12.96 18.86 -1.82
N ILE A 25 13.74 18.43 -2.82
CA ILE A 25 14.86 17.50 -2.68
C ILE A 25 16.13 18.20 -3.16
N ASP A 26 17.17 18.16 -2.34
CA ASP A 26 18.47 18.75 -2.67
C ASP A 26 19.15 18.03 -3.85
N PRO A 27 20.07 18.69 -4.58
CA PRO A 27 20.88 18.06 -5.62
C PRO A 27 21.64 16.82 -5.11
N GLU A 28 21.98 15.91 -6.03
CA GLU A 28 22.76 14.68 -5.76
C GLU A 28 22.17 13.79 -4.63
N THR A 29 20.89 13.94 -4.32
CA THR A 29 20.22 13.18 -3.25
C THR A 29 19.58 11.90 -3.80
N ARG A 30 19.72 10.79 -3.07
CA ARG A 30 19.03 9.53 -3.39
C ARG A 30 17.86 9.29 -2.44
N VAL A 31 16.64 9.44 -2.94
CA VAL A 31 15.42 9.13 -2.19
C VAL A 31 15.11 7.64 -2.36
N THR A 32 15.13 6.89 -1.27
CA THR A 32 14.78 5.46 -1.26
C THR A 32 13.51 5.23 -0.46
N ILE A 33 12.61 4.39 -0.96
CA ILE A 33 11.49 3.89 -0.16
C ILE A 33 11.98 2.70 0.66
N LYS A 34 11.80 2.76 1.98
CA LYS A 34 11.95 1.58 2.83
C LYS A 34 10.66 0.78 2.83
N ASN A 35 10.76 -0.52 2.55
CA ASN A 35 9.71 -1.55 2.55
C ASN A 35 8.42 -1.23 1.78
N GLN A 36 8.24 -1.86 0.62
CA GLN A 36 6.92 -2.06 0.02
C GLN A 36 6.61 -3.56 -0.10
N GLU A 37 6.09 -4.16 0.96
CA GLU A 37 5.36 -5.44 0.89
C GLU A 37 3.87 -5.14 0.88
N LEU A 38 3.20 -5.36 -0.25
CA LEU A 38 1.74 -5.43 -0.31
C LEU A 38 1.33 -6.89 -0.44
N VAL A 39 1.04 -7.52 0.69
CA VAL A 39 0.52 -8.89 0.76
C VAL A 39 -1.00 -8.85 0.75
N LEU A 40 -1.60 -9.27 -0.35
CA LEU A 40 -3.06 -9.41 -0.48
C LEU A 40 -3.45 -10.88 -0.32
N LYS A 41 -4.00 -11.26 0.84
CA LYS A 41 -4.64 -12.57 1.04
C LYS A 41 -6.15 -12.44 0.86
N SER A 42 -6.65 -12.83 -0.31
CA SER A 42 -8.09 -13.06 -0.50
C SER A 42 -8.43 -14.47 -0.01
N GLY A 43 -8.96 -14.58 1.20
CA GLY A 43 -9.53 -15.82 1.68
C GLY A 43 -10.94 -16.02 1.11
N LYS A 44 -11.08 -16.30 -0.19
CA LYS A 44 -12.26 -17.04 -0.63
C LYS A 44 -12.07 -18.46 -0.12
N LYS A 45 -12.63 -18.76 1.05
CA LYS A 45 -12.88 -20.14 1.44
C LYS A 45 -13.83 -20.69 0.37
N ASP A 46 -13.37 -21.64 -0.41
CA ASP A 46 -14.29 -22.53 -1.11
C ASP A 46 -15.12 -23.20 -0.02
N VAL A 47 -16.36 -22.76 0.12
CA VAL A 47 -17.35 -23.42 0.97
C VAL A 47 -17.69 -24.73 0.26
N VAL A 48 -16.91 -25.78 0.53
CA VAL A 48 -17.38 -27.15 0.33
C VAL A 48 -18.29 -27.46 1.50
N LYS A 49 -19.58 -27.19 1.32
CA LYS A 49 -20.63 -27.58 2.26
C LYS A 49 -20.92 -29.06 2.03
N ASN A 50 -20.32 -29.92 2.85
CA ASN A 50 -20.82 -31.26 3.12
C ASN A 50 -20.76 -31.49 4.63
N ASP A 51 -21.94 -31.39 5.22
CA ASP A 51 -22.48 -31.98 6.44
C ASP A 51 -21.57 -32.06 7.68
N ILE A 52 -21.87 -31.20 8.67
CA ILE A 52 -22.28 -31.58 10.04
C ILE A 52 -22.71 -30.30 10.78
N ASP A 53 -23.90 -30.37 11.40
CA ASP A 53 -24.57 -29.37 12.23
C ASP A 53 -23.64 -28.72 13.26
N ILE A 54 -23.71 -27.39 13.45
CA ILE A 54 -24.17 -26.73 14.70
C ILE A 54 -24.64 -25.31 14.38
N MET A 55 -25.84 -24.99 14.85
CA MET A 55 -26.46 -23.67 14.93
C MET A 55 -25.69 -22.79 15.95
N GLU A 56 -25.51 -21.49 15.71
CA GLU A 56 -26.04 -20.43 16.58
C GLU A 56 -25.84 -19.03 15.98
N VAL A 57 -26.86 -18.22 16.19
CA VAL A 57 -27.13 -16.86 15.70
C VAL A 57 -26.11 -15.86 16.26
N GLY A 58 -25.69 -14.89 15.44
CA GLY A 58 -24.84 -13.79 15.93
C GLY A 58 -24.55 -12.68 14.92
N ASN A 59 -25.59 -11.91 14.58
CA ASN A 59 -25.59 -10.64 13.84
C ASN A 59 -24.26 -9.86 13.73
N TYR A 60 -23.85 -9.53 12.50
CA TYR A 60 -23.04 -8.32 12.24
C TYR A 60 -23.88 -7.32 11.45
N HIS A 61 -24.17 -6.19 12.11
CA HIS A 61 -24.75 -5.01 11.50
C HIS A 61 -23.68 -4.26 10.69
N ILE A 62 -24.14 -3.57 9.63
CA ILE A 62 -23.40 -2.65 8.76
C ILE A 62 -22.65 -1.56 9.50
#